data_AF-A0A9N9NM04-F1
#
_entry.id   AF-A0A9N9NM04-F1
#
_cell.length_a   1.000
_cell.length_b   1.000
_cell.length_c   1.000
_cell.angle_alpha   90.00
_cell.angle_beta   90.00
_cell.angle_gamma   90.00
#
_symmetry.space_group_name_H-M   'P 1'
#
loop_
_entity.id
_entity.type
_entity.pdbx_description
1 polymer ?
#
loop_
_entity_poly.entity_id
_entity_poly.type
_entity_poly.pdbx_seq_one_letter_code
_entity_poly.pdbx_strand_id
1 'polypeptide(L)'
;EIRNPAFNNALSPDIVGETTFELFNFTQQNLNRPIDIFEIMQRTTIEVLGNLAFGYQFVLEIQNSSKLNEFNDIIKAKRNEIENKKVSNDVNSENGRIDLLT
;
A
#
# COMPACT_ATOMS: atom_id res chain seq x y z
N GLU A 1 25.15 13.43 0.81
CA GLU A 1 23.79 12.85 0.97
C GLU A 1 23.33 12.28 -0.36
N ILE A 2 23.09 10.98 -0.45
CA ILE A 2 22.53 10.36 -1.67
C ILE A 2 21.02 10.63 -1.63
N ARG A 3 20.62 11.77 -2.19
CA ARG A 3 19.20 12.16 -2.29
C ARG A 3 18.64 11.49 -3.55
N ASN A 4 17.76 10.51 -3.38
CA ASN A 4 17.16 9.79 -4.51
C ASN A 4 16.33 10.75 -5.38
N PRO A 5 16.65 10.91 -6.68
CA PRO A 5 15.96 11.86 -7.57
C PRO A 5 14.45 11.61 -7.69
N ALA A 6 14.00 10.36 -7.49
CA ALA A 6 12.58 10.01 -7.50
C ALA A 6 11.81 10.78 -6.42
N PHE A 7 12.39 10.98 -5.24
CA PHE A 7 11.74 11.70 -4.14
C PHE A 7 11.82 13.23 -4.27
N ASN A 8 12.74 13.77 -5.08
CA ASN A 8 12.88 15.21 -5.25
C ASN A 8 11.74 15.85 -6.06
N ASN A 9 11.17 15.10 -7.01
CA ASN A 9 10.02 15.54 -7.81
C ASN A 9 8.70 14.89 -7.36
N ALA A 10 8.75 13.71 -6.72
CA ALA A 10 7.54 13.03 -6.27
C ALA A 10 6.93 13.69 -5.02
N LEU A 11 7.74 14.21 -4.09
CA LEU A 11 7.27 14.87 -2.87
C LEU A 11 6.70 16.27 -3.18
N SER A 12 5.55 16.32 -3.85
CA SER A 12 4.79 17.55 -4.00
C SER A 12 4.10 17.89 -2.67
N PRO A 13 4.38 19.04 -2.04
CA PRO A 13 3.65 19.51 -0.87
C PRO A 13 2.15 19.62 -1.12
N ASP A 14 1.76 19.85 -2.37
CA ASP A 14 0.37 20.00 -2.78
C ASP A 14 -0.41 18.70 -2.59
N ILE A 15 0.17 17.56 -2.99
CA ILE A 15 -0.47 16.23 -2.83
C ILE A 15 -0.70 15.94 -1.34
N VAL A 16 0.33 16.15 -0.51
CA VAL A 16 0.23 15.92 0.93
C VAL A 16 -0.77 16.88 1.57
N GLY A 17 -0.78 18.14 1.12
CA GLY A 17 -1.71 19.17 1.58
C GLY A 17 -3.17 18.84 1.25
N GLU A 18 -3.45 18.43 0.01
CA GLU A 18 -4.78 18.03 -0.44
C GLU A 18 -5.30 16.83 0.33
N THR A 19 -4.53 15.74 0.46
CA THR A 19 -4.98 14.55 1.20
C THR A 19 -5.18 14.84 2.69
N THR A 20 -4.37 15.73 3.27
CA THR A 20 -4.55 16.18 4.67
C THR A 20 -5.82 17.02 4.83
N PHE A 21 -6.13 17.88 3.86
CA PHE A 21 -7.36 18.68 3.87
C PHE A 21 -8.61 17.80 3.76
N GLU A 22 -8.58 16.77 2.90
CA GLU A 22 -9.65 15.78 2.81
C GLU A 22 -9.84 15.01 4.12
N LEU A 23 -8.75 14.63 4.78
CA LEU A 23 -8.78 14.04 6.11
C LEU A 23 -9.46 14.96 7.14
N PHE A 24 -9.14 16.25 7.17
CA PHE A 24 -9.79 17.21 8.05
C PHE A 24 -11.30 17.32 7.76
N ASN A 25 -11.68 17.39 6.48
CA ASN A 25 -13.09 17.41 6.09
C ASN A 25 -13.82 16.15 6.56
N PHE A 26 -13.20 14.97 6.41
CA PHE A 26 -13.74 13.72 6.90
C PHE A 26 -13.92 13.72 8.42
N THR A 27 -12.93 14.17 9.18
CA THR A 27 -13.00 14.26 10.64
C THR A 27 -14.10 15.23 11.09
N GLN A 28 -14.20 16.39 10.45
CA GLN A 28 -15.24 17.39 10.73
C GLN A 28 -16.67 16.87 10.49
N GLN A 29 -16.87 16.09 9.42
CA GLN A 29 -18.18 15.48 9.13
C GLN A 29 -18.56 14.35 10.10
N ASN A 30 -17.58 13.83 10.84
CA ASN A 30 -17.73 12.64 11.67
C ASN A 30 -17.43 12.87 13.15
N LEU A 31 -17.57 14.12 13.62
CA LEU A 31 -17.35 14.50 15.03
C LEU A 31 -18.28 13.77 16.03
N ASN A 32 -19.39 13.21 15.55
CA ASN A 32 -20.39 12.56 16.38
C ASN A 32 -20.07 11.09 16.70
N ARG A 33 -18.98 10.55 16.14
CA ARG A 33 -18.55 9.17 16.34
C ARG A 33 -17.11 9.11 16.85
N PRO A 34 -16.75 8.13 17.69
CA PRO A 34 -15.36 7.90 18.04
C PRO A 34 -14.57 7.54 16.77
N ILE A 35 -13.42 8.18 16.63
CA ILE A 35 -12.54 8.07 15.46
C ILE A 35 -11.29 7.30 15.89
N ASP A 36 -10.98 6.20 15.20
CA ASP A 36 -9.68 5.53 15.34
C ASP A 36 -8.63 6.28 14.51
N ILE A 37 -7.85 7.11 15.20
CA ILE A 37 -6.82 7.95 14.58
C ILE A 37 -5.73 7.09 13.91
N PHE A 38 -5.40 5.91 14.46
CA PHE A 38 -4.35 5.07 13.89
C PHE A 38 -4.80 4.45 12.57
N GLU A 39 -6.04 3.96 12.49
CA GLU A 39 -6.58 3.41 11.26
C GLU A 39 -6.66 4.47 10.14
N ILE A 40 -7.12 5.67 10.48
CA ILE A 40 -7.31 6.74 9.50
C ILE A 40 -5.95 7.27 9.02
N MET A 41 -5.01 7.50 9.93
CA MET A 41 -3.66 7.92 9.54
C MET A 41 -2.96 6.86 8.69
N GLN A 42 -3.17 5.58 8.98
CA GLN A 42 -2.65 4.49 8.15
C GLN A 42 -3.22 4.55 6.73
N ARG A 43 -4.54 4.71 6.58
CA ARG A 43 -5.20 4.82 5.27
C ARG A 43 -4.71 6.04 4.49
N THR A 44 -4.70 7.22 5.13
CA THR A 44 -4.22 8.46 4.51
C THR A 44 -2.75 8.34 4.09
N THR A 45 -1.90 7.71 4.90
CA THR A 45 -0.48 7.51 4.54
C THR A 45 -0.31 6.58 3.34
N ILE A 46 -1.11 5.51 3.24
CA ILE A 46 -1.09 4.61 2.09
C ILE A 46 -1.53 5.34 0.82
N GLU A 47 -2.54 6.19 0.91
CA GLU A 47 -3.02 6.99 -0.21
C GLU A 47 -2.00 8.02 -0.68
N VAL A 48 -1.38 8.76 0.24
CA VAL A 48 -0.27 9.67 -0.07
C VAL A 48 0.85 8.89 -0.76
N LEU A 49 1.29 7.75 -0.20
CA LEU A 49 2.35 6.95 -0.82
C LEU A 49 1.94 6.37 -2.18
N GLY A 50 0.69 5.96 -2.35
CA GLY A 50 0.16 5.48 -3.63
C GLY A 50 0.16 6.56 -4.70
N ASN A 51 -0.23 7.78 -4.32
CA ASN A 51 -0.25 8.93 -5.22
C ASN A 51 1.17 9.37 -5.58
N LEU A 52 2.08 9.43 -4.59
CA LEU A 52 3.48 9.79 -4.81
C LEU A 52 4.25 8.73 -5.63
N ALA A 53 3.98 7.43 -5.43
CA ALA A 53 4.70 6.34 -6.09
C ALA A 53 4.16 6.01 -7.50
N PHE A 54 2.86 6.18 -7.72
CA PHE A 54 2.19 5.69 -8.94
C PHE A 54 1.31 6.75 -9.64
N GLY A 55 1.19 7.97 -9.09
CA GLY A 55 0.23 8.97 -9.57
C GLY A 55 -1.22 8.52 -9.41
N TYR A 56 -1.47 7.60 -8.47
CA TYR A 56 -2.75 6.94 -8.28
C TYR A 56 -3.50 7.55 -7.10
N GLN A 57 -4.59 8.26 -7.37
CA GLN A 57 -5.44 8.87 -6.36
C GLN A 57 -6.48 7.85 -5.90
N PHE A 58 -6.31 7.29 -4.70
CA PHE A 58 -7.34 6.49 -4.06
C PHE A 58 -8.42 7.44 -3.54
N VAL A 59 -9.27 7.98 -4.42
CA VAL A 59 -10.42 8.80 -4.01
C VAL A 59 -11.03 8.16 -2.77
N LEU A 60 -11.02 8.90 -1.64
CA LEU A 60 -11.68 8.53 -0.39
C LEU A 60 -13.20 8.48 -0.61
N GLU A 61 -13.66 7.62 -1.50
CA GLU A 61 -15.03 7.12 -1.55
C GLU A 61 -15.20 6.26 -0.30
N ILE A 62 -15.47 6.92 0.83
CA ILE A 62 -15.95 6.31 2.07
C ILE A 62 -17.31 5.60 1.85
N GLN A 63 -17.84 5.57 0.62
CA GLN A 63 -19.05 4.85 0.25
C GLN A 63 -18.87 3.50 -0.43
N ASN A 64 -17.67 3.03 -0.79
CA ASN A 64 -17.55 1.73 -1.47
C ASN A 64 -16.57 0.78 -0.76
N SER A 65 -17.07 0.13 0.30
CA SER A 65 -16.43 -1.04 0.94
C SER A 65 -16.08 -2.14 -0.06
N SER A 66 -16.75 -2.20 -1.22
CA SER A 66 -16.49 -3.15 -2.30
C SER A 66 -15.11 -2.97 -2.94
N LYS A 67 -14.71 -1.74 -3.31
CA LYS A 67 -13.40 -1.47 -3.94
C LYS A 67 -12.24 -1.73 -2.98
N LEU A 68 -12.45 -1.47 -1.69
CA LEU A 68 -11.43 -1.70 -0.66
C LEU A 68 -11.22 -3.19 -0.37
N ASN A 69 -12.30 -3.97 -0.43
CA ASN A 69 -12.22 -5.44 -0.38
C ASN A 69 -11.52 -6.01 -1.62
N GLU A 70 -11.85 -5.51 -2.81
CA GLU A 70 -11.19 -5.93 -4.06
C GLU A 70 -9.68 -5.63 -4.03
N PHE A 71 -9.28 -4.45 -3.55
CA PHE A 71 -7.87 -4.12 -3.40
C PHE A 71 -7.16 -5.03 -2.39
N ASN A 72 -7.80 -5.33 -1.24
CA ASN A 72 -7.25 -6.26 -0.25
C ASN A 72 -7.10 -7.68 -0.80
N ASP A 73 -8.05 -8.13 -1.63
CA ASP A 73 -7.99 -9.44 -2.28
C ASP A 73 -6.84 -9.51 -3.29
N ILE A 74 -6.61 -8.43 -4.06
CA ILE A 74 -5.47 -8.33 -4.99
C ILE A 74 -4.14 -8.39 -4.23
N ILE A 75 -4.01 -7.65 -3.13
CA ILE A 75 -2.79 -7.67 -2.29
C ILE A 75 -2.54 -9.06 -1.72
N LYS A 76 -3.59 -9.73 -1.23
CA LYS A 76 -3.51 -11.09 -0.69
C LYS A 76 -3.10 -12.11 -1.77
N ALA A 77 -3.68 -12.02 -2.97
CA ALA A 77 -3.31 -12.86 -4.09
C ALA A 77 -1.84 -12.69 -4.48
N LYS A 78 -1.35 -11.45 -4.56
CA LYS A 78 0.05 -11.15 -4.89
C LYS A 78 1.03 -11.63 -3.81
N ARG A 79 0.67 -11.53 -2.53
CA ARG A 79 1.48 -12.10 -1.43
C ARG A 79 1.62 -13.62 -1.58
N ASN A 80 0.52 -14.32 -1.83
CA ASN A 80 0.53 -15.78 -2.01
C ASN A 80 1.35 -16.21 -3.23
N GLU A 81 1.28 -15.47 -4.35
CA GLU A 81 2.14 -15.73 -5.52
C GLU A 81 3.63 -15.63 -5.18
N ILE A 82 4.04 -14.67 -4.34
CA ILE A 82 5.43 -14.46 -3.93
C ILE A 82 5.88 -15.59 -3.00
N GLU A 83 5.05 -15.96 -2.03
CA GLU A 83 5.34 -17.06 -1.09
C GLU A 83 5.47 -18.40 -1.82
N ASN A 84 4.54 -18.70 -2.73
CA ASN A 84 4.59 -19.93 -3.54
C ASN A 84 5.81 -19.96 -4.48
N LYS A 85 6.24 -18.81 -5.02
CA LYS A 85 7.48 -18.73 -5.80
C LYS A 85 8.74 -18.96 -4.95
N LYS A 86 8.76 -18.54 -3.69
CA LYS A 86 9.87 -18.84 -2.77
C LYS A 86 9.96 -20.34 -2.47
N VAL A 87 8.85 -20.97 -2.10
CA VAL A 87 8.83 -22.41 -1.79
C VAL A 87 9.28 -23.25 -3.00
N SER A 88 8.84 -22.93 -4.21
CA SER A 88 9.30 -23.63 -5.43
C SER A 88 10.79 -23.45 -5.71
N ASN A 89 11.37 -22.30 -5.36
CA ASN A 89 12.81 -22.06 -5.55
C ASN A 89 13.65 -22.78 -4.48
N ASP A 90 13.14 -22.87 -3.25
CA ASP A 90 13.81 -23.61 -2.16
C ASP A 90 13.79 -25.13 -2.44
N VAL A 91 12.67 -25.69 -2.91
CA VAL A 91 12.56 -27.12 -3.28
C VAL A 91 13.46 -27.47 -4.48
N ASN A 92 13.58 -26.59 -5.48
CA ASN A 92 14.50 -26.81 -6.60
C ASN A 92 15.98 -26.70 -6.18
N SER A 93 16.29 -25.90 -5.16
CA SER A 93 17.65 -25.82 -4.61
C SER A 93 18.04 -27.06 -3.79
N GLU A 94 17.09 -27.76 -3.17
CA GLU A 94 17.35 -29.03 -2.48
C GLU A 94 17.51 -30.18 -3.47
N ASN A 95 16.66 -30.26 -4.49
CA ASN A 95 16.72 -31.31 -5.51
C ASN A 95 17.99 -31.22 -6.39
N GLY A 96 18.51 -30.02 -6.65
CA GLY A 96 19.75 -29.83 -7.42
C GLY A 96 21.04 -30.22 -6.68
N ARG A 97 20.99 -30.46 -5.36
CA ARG A 97 22.15 -30.91 -4.57
C ARG A 97 22.28 -32.44 -4.49
N ILE A 98 21.22 -33.18 -4.81
CA ILE A 98 21.17 -34.65 -4.65
C ILE A 98 21.81 -35.36 -5.86
N ASP A 99 21.91 -34.69 -7.01
CA ASP A 99 22.44 -35.26 -8.26
C ASP A 99 23.99 -35.29 -8.37
N LEU A 100 24.74 -34.79 -7.37
CA LEU A 100 26.21 -34.78 -7.39
C LEU A 100 26.89 -35.88 -6.54
N LEU A 101 26.12 -36.80 -5.95
CA LEU A 101 26.64 -37.85 -5.05
C LEU A 101 26.24 -39.28 -5.42
N THR A 102 25.87 -39.55 -6.68
CA THR A 102 25.74 -40.93 -7.20
C THR A 102 26.79 -41.22 -8.26
#